data_AF-A0A8T4A587-F1
#
_entry.id   AF-A0A8T4A587-F1
#
_cell.length_a   1.000
_cell.length_b   1.000
_cell.length_c   1.000
_cell.angle_alpha   90.00
_cell.angle_beta   90.00
_cell.angle_gamma   90.00
#
_symmetry.space_group_name_H-M   'P 1'
#
loop_
_entity.id
_entity.type
_entity.pdbx_description
1 polymer ?
#
loop_
_entity_poly.entity_id
_entity_poly.type
_entity_poly.pdbx_seq_one_letter_code
_entity_poly.pdbx_strand_id
1 'polypeptide(L)'
;MVAMEVVYKKLGLRIIADKASDDLVLIQKICSVLENLPKDIRNKVSKAVIKPDFYFAVELYKNKNITLGKFSNIVGLSIHDSAKLLEALGVKVELGAVSRRELEEELETAKGIA
;
A
#
# COMPACT_ATOMS: atom_id res chain seq x y z
N MET A 1 -25.97 16.43 10.31
CA MET A 1 -25.62 16.73 8.89
C MET A 1 -24.54 15.75 8.48
N VAL A 2 -24.66 15.09 7.34
CA VAL A 2 -23.57 14.27 6.77
C VAL A 2 -22.64 15.25 6.04
N ALA A 3 -21.38 15.36 6.48
CA ALA A 3 -20.42 16.24 5.83
C ALA A 3 -19.79 15.58 4.61
N MET A 4 -19.75 14.25 4.55
CA MET A 4 -19.12 13.53 3.45
C MET A 4 -19.65 12.10 3.28
N GLU A 5 -19.92 11.71 2.03
CA GLU A 5 -20.23 10.35 1.61
C GLU A 5 -19.34 9.97 0.42
N VAL A 6 -18.67 8.82 0.50
CA VAL A 6 -17.87 8.27 -0.60
C VAL A 6 -18.22 6.79 -0.81
N VAL A 7 -18.43 6.40 -2.07
CA VAL A 7 -18.82 5.03 -2.45
C VAL A 7 -17.76 4.42 -3.34
N TYR A 8 -17.26 3.25 -2.93
CA TYR A 8 -16.27 2.43 -3.65
C TYR A 8 -16.97 1.19 -4.21
N LYS A 9 -17.44 1.27 -5.46
CA LYS A 9 -18.32 0.27 -6.08
C LYS A 9 -17.64 -1.08 -6.25
N LYS A 10 -16.36 -1.09 -6.68
CA LYS A 10 -15.62 -2.34 -6.89
C LYS A 10 -15.19 -3.00 -5.58
N LEU A 11 -15.19 -2.25 -4.48
CA LEU A 11 -15.00 -2.77 -3.12
C LEU A 11 -16.32 -3.12 -2.42
N GLY A 12 -17.46 -2.64 -2.93
CA GLY A 12 -18.75 -2.79 -2.26
C GLY A 12 -18.82 -2.03 -0.93
N LEU A 13 -18.08 -0.94 -0.79
CA LEU A 13 -17.96 -0.16 0.45
C LEU A 13 -18.56 1.23 0.31
N ARG A 14 -19.15 1.72 1.39
CA ARG A 14 -19.62 3.10 1.55
C ARG A 14 -19.04 3.66 2.85
N ILE A 15 -18.36 4.81 2.75
CA ILE A 15 -17.84 5.55 3.90
C ILE A 15 -18.75 6.76 4.12
N ILE A 16 -19.24 6.91 5.34
CA ILE A 16 -20.10 8.02 5.76
C ILE A 16 -19.46 8.66 6.99
N ALA A 17 -19.24 9.97 6.96
CA ALA A 17 -18.69 10.70 8.09
C ALA A 17 -19.37 12.05 8.29
N ASP A 18 -19.45 12.44 9.56
CA ASP A 18 -19.93 13.74 10.03
C ASP A 18 -18.84 14.82 9.98
N LYS A 19 -17.56 14.44 10.03
CA LYS A 19 -16.39 15.32 9.89
C LYS A 19 -15.20 14.59 9.25
N ALA A 20 -14.33 15.35 8.58
CA ALA A 20 -13.05 14.82 8.09
C ALA A 20 -12.06 14.69 9.26
N SER A 21 -11.53 13.50 9.50
CA SER A 21 -10.37 13.25 10.37
C SER A 21 -9.21 12.71 9.54
N ASP A 22 -7.99 12.81 10.06
CA ASP A 22 -6.79 12.31 9.38
C ASP A 22 -6.87 10.81 9.09
N ASP A 23 -7.41 10.03 10.04
CA ASP A 23 -7.67 8.59 9.86
C ASP A 23 -8.67 8.33 8.72
N LEU A 24 -9.72 9.15 8.63
CA LEU A 24 -10.73 9.01 7.59
C LEU A 24 -10.16 9.36 6.20
N VAL A 25 -9.28 10.36 6.12
CA VAL A 25 -8.57 10.73 4.90
C VAL A 25 -7.65 9.59 4.46
N LEU A 26 -6.95 8.97 5.40
CA LEU A 26 -6.07 7.84 5.12
C LEU A 26 -6.85 6.61 4.63
N ILE A 27 -7.95 6.25 5.30
CA ILE A 27 -8.83 5.15 4.88
C ILE A 27 -9.36 5.40 3.47
N GLN A 28 -9.78 6.63 3.15
CA GLN A 28 -10.23 6.96 1.80
C GLN A 28 -9.12 6.83 0.75
N LYS A 29 -7.89 7.27 1.07
CA LYS A 29 -6.75 7.06 0.17
C LYS A 29 -6.55 5.57 -0.10
N ILE A 30 -6.53 4.74 0.94
CA ILE A 30 -6.40 3.28 0.81
C ILE A 30 -7.51 2.69 -0.06
N CYS A 31 -8.78 3.02 0.22
CA CYS A 31 -9.91 2.54 -0.57
C CYS A 31 -9.82 2.98 -2.04
N SER A 32 -9.40 4.22 -2.30
CA SER A 32 -9.20 4.74 -3.66
C SER A 32 -8.10 3.98 -4.40
N VAL A 33 -6.99 3.66 -3.72
CA VAL A 33 -5.93 2.81 -4.29
C VAL A 33 -6.48 1.43 -4.64
N LEU A 34 -7.14 0.77 -3.69
CA LEU A 34 -7.69 -0.57 -3.89
C LEU A 34 -8.72 -0.63 -5.04
N GLU A 35 -9.58 0.38 -5.17
CA GLU A 35 -10.58 0.52 -6.24
C GLU A 35 -9.93 0.59 -7.64
N ASN A 36 -8.73 1.17 -7.73
CA ASN A 36 -8.00 1.33 -8.99
C ASN A 36 -7.08 0.15 -9.33
N LEU A 37 -6.80 -0.75 -8.36
CA LEU A 37 -5.98 -1.93 -8.62
C LEU A 37 -6.73 -3.02 -9.42
N PRO A 38 -6.02 -3.75 -10.30
CA PRO A 38 -6.49 -5.02 -10.86
C PRO A 38 -6.95 -6.00 -9.77
N LYS A 39 -7.95 -6.85 -10.08
CA LYS A 39 -8.62 -7.72 -9.08
C LYS A 39 -7.66 -8.68 -8.36
N ASP A 40 -6.71 -9.22 -9.10
CA ASP A 40 -5.66 -10.14 -8.65
C ASP A 40 -4.69 -9.47 -7.67
N ILE A 41 -4.26 -8.23 -7.95
CA ILE A 41 -3.40 -7.44 -7.08
C ILE A 41 -4.17 -6.94 -5.86
N ARG A 42 -5.41 -6.47 -6.08
CA ARG A 42 -6.29 -5.93 -5.02
C ARG A 42 -6.47 -6.92 -3.87
N ASN A 43 -6.72 -8.20 -4.15
CA ASN A 43 -6.90 -9.20 -3.10
C ASN A 43 -5.64 -9.40 -2.24
N LYS A 44 -4.45 -9.34 -2.85
CA LYS A 44 -3.18 -9.43 -2.12
C LYS A 44 -2.96 -8.20 -1.24
N VAL A 45 -3.17 -7.01 -1.82
CA VAL A 45 -3.00 -5.75 -1.12
C VAL A 45 -4.01 -5.62 0.03
N SER A 46 -5.30 -5.92 -0.19
CA SER A 46 -6.34 -5.88 0.85
C SER A 46 -5.96 -6.70 2.08
N LYS A 47 -5.35 -7.88 1.92
CA LYS A 47 -4.88 -8.69 3.05
C LYS A 47 -3.72 -8.05 3.81
N ALA A 48 -2.84 -7.32 3.11
CA ALA A 48 -1.73 -6.62 3.72
C ALA A 48 -2.19 -5.38 4.50
N VAL A 49 -3.13 -4.59 3.97
CA VAL A 49 -3.60 -3.34 4.62
C VAL A 49 -4.43 -3.57 5.88
N ILE A 50 -5.01 -4.76 6.06
CA ILE A 50 -5.77 -5.13 7.26
C ILE A 50 -4.82 -5.48 8.43
N LYS A 51 -3.53 -5.73 8.18
CA LYS A 51 -2.58 -6.05 9.25
C LYS A 51 -2.42 -4.83 10.19
N PRO A 52 -2.44 -5.04 11.52
CA PRO A 52 -2.23 -3.96 12.50
C PRO A 52 -0.95 -3.18 12.23
N ASP A 53 0.09 -3.88 11.80
CA ASP A 53 1.43 -3.32 11.58
C ASP A 53 1.54 -2.50 10.29
N PHE A 54 0.53 -2.54 9.41
CA PHE A 54 0.59 -1.84 8.12
C PHE A 54 0.77 -0.34 8.30
N TYR A 55 -0.08 0.28 9.13
CA TYR A 55 -0.04 1.72 9.38
C TYR A 55 1.28 2.15 10.01
N PHE A 56 1.75 1.36 10.98
CA PHE A 56 3.03 1.59 11.62
C PHE A 56 4.19 1.47 10.62
N ALA A 57 4.16 0.46 9.74
CA ALA A 57 5.17 0.28 8.70
C ALA A 57 5.21 1.44 7.69
N VAL A 58 4.04 1.97 7.29
CA VAL A 58 3.95 3.14 6.40
C VAL A 58 4.60 4.36 7.05
N GLU A 59 4.30 4.62 8.33
CA GLU A 59 4.90 5.74 9.06
C GLU A 59 6.41 5.56 9.28
N LEU A 60 6.87 4.35 9.61
CA LEU A 60 8.29 4.06 9.69
C LEU A 60 9.01 4.30 8.36
N TYR A 61 8.39 3.92 7.24
CA TYR A 61 8.99 4.14 5.92
C TYR A 61 9.00 5.62 5.53
N LYS A 62 7.89 6.36 5.75
CA LYS A 62 7.81 7.81 5.50
C LYS A 62 8.87 8.60 6.26
N ASN A 63 9.16 8.20 7.49
CA ASN A 63 10.19 8.81 8.33
C ASN A 63 11.61 8.32 8.04
N LYS A 64 11.80 7.50 6.98
CA LYS A 64 13.08 6.89 6.59
C LYS A 64 13.72 6.02 7.67
N ASN A 65 12.94 5.51 8.62
CA ASN A 65 13.42 4.62 9.68
C ASN A 65 13.63 3.18 9.20
N ILE A 66 12.95 2.77 8.12
CA ILE A 66 13.08 1.46 7.50
C ILE A 66 13.24 1.59 5.99
N THR A 67 13.92 0.61 5.37
CA THR A 67 14.07 0.51 3.91
C THR A 67 12.81 -0.06 3.26
N LEU A 68 12.72 0.03 1.93
CA LEU A 68 11.61 -0.56 1.17
C LEU A 68 11.56 -2.09 1.33
N GLY A 69 12.72 -2.76 1.33
CA GLY A 69 12.81 -4.20 1.60
C GLY A 69 12.35 -4.58 3.02
N LYS A 70 12.62 -3.73 4.02
CA LYS A 70 12.11 -3.98 5.37
C LYS A 70 10.59 -3.75 5.46
N PHE A 71 10.09 -2.74 4.76
CA PHE A 71 8.65 -2.50 4.64
C PHE A 71 7.95 -3.69 3.97
N SER A 72 8.47 -4.18 2.83
CA SER A 72 7.90 -5.31 2.08
C SER A 72 7.76 -6.56 2.94
N ASN A 73 8.79 -6.86 3.74
CA ASN A 73 8.79 -7.95 4.72
C ASN A 73 7.70 -7.80 5.80
N ILE A 74 7.52 -6.59 6.36
CA ILE A 74 6.51 -6.34 7.41
C ILE A 74 5.10 -6.52 6.84
N VAL A 75 4.82 -5.94 5.68
CA VAL A 75 3.49 -6.00 5.07
C VAL A 75 3.22 -7.35 4.40
N GLY A 76 4.27 -8.09 4.03
CA GLY A 76 4.19 -9.39 3.34
C GLY A 76 3.84 -9.24 1.86
N LEU A 77 4.37 -8.21 1.21
CA LEU A 77 4.25 -7.99 -0.24
C LEU A 77 5.65 -8.06 -0.88
N SER A 78 5.73 -8.23 -2.20
CA SER A 78 7.00 -8.08 -2.92
C SER A 78 7.49 -6.65 -2.86
N ILE A 79 8.79 -6.41 -3.06
CA ILE A 79 9.35 -5.05 -3.06
C ILE A 79 8.66 -4.19 -4.12
N HIS A 80 8.41 -4.76 -5.29
CA HIS A 80 7.69 -4.09 -6.38
C HIS A 80 6.26 -3.70 -5.99
N ASP A 81 5.47 -4.61 -5.41
CA ASP A 81 4.08 -4.32 -5.03
C ASP A 81 4.01 -3.35 -3.85
N SER A 82 4.97 -3.45 -2.93
CA SER A 82 5.18 -2.47 -1.86
C SER A 82 5.49 -1.08 -2.37
N ALA A 83 6.35 -0.95 -3.38
CA ALA A 83 6.66 0.35 -4.00
C ALA A 83 5.40 0.97 -4.59
N LYS A 84 4.65 0.21 -5.40
CA LYS A 84 3.39 0.69 -5.99
C LYS A 84 2.36 1.09 -4.94
N LEU A 85 2.27 0.33 -3.85
CA LEU A 85 1.36 0.65 -2.76
C LEU A 85 1.74 1.97 -2.07
N LEU A 86 3.02 2.17 -1.77
CA LEU A 86 3.51 3.40 -1.14
C LEU A 86 3.33 4.62 -2.07
N GLU A 87 3.65 4.49 -3.36
CA GLU A 87 3.41 5.54 -4.35
C GLU A 87 1.92 5.91 -4.43
N ALA A 88 1.05 4.91 -4.44
CA ALA A 88 -0.39 5.11 -4.49
C ALA A 88 -0.95 5.78 -3.21
N LEU A 89 -0.26 5.63 -2.07
CA LEU A 89 -0.53 6.35 -0.82
C LEU A 89 0.06 7.77 -0.80
N GLY A 90 0.75 8.19 -1.87
CA GLY A 90 1.42 9.48 -1.97
C GLY A 90 2.75 9.55 -1.22
N VAL A 91 3.35 8.40 -0.91
CA VAL A 91 4.67 8.31 -0.29
C VAL A 91 5.72 8.20 -1.38
N LYS A 92 6.70 9.12 -1.38
CA LYS A 92 7.81 9.08 -2.33
C LYS A 92 8.69 7.86 -2.04
N VAL A 93 8.76 6.93 -2.98
CA VAL A 93 9.61 5.74 -2.85
C VAL A 93 11.02 6.09 -3.28
N GLU A 94 11.95 6.01 -2.33
CA GLU A 94 13.38 6.09 -2.60
C GLU A 94 13.94 4.67 -2.63
N LEU A 95 14.36 4.21 -3.82
CA LEU A 95 15.07 2.94 -3.97
C LEU A 95 16.53 3.15 -3.54
N GLY A 96 16.85 2.81 -2.29
CA GLY A 96 18.23 2.68 -1.84
C GLY A 96 18.95 1.56 -2.61
N ALA A 97 20.29 1.62 -2.68
CA ALA A 97 21.10 0.65 -3.43
C ALA A 97 20.80 -0.82 -3.05
N VAL A 98 20.53 -1.08 -1.76
CA VAL A 98 20.17 -2.41 -1.25
C VAL A 98 18.83 -2.89 -1.81
N SER A 99 17.79 -2.05 -1.75
CA SER A 99 16.47 -2.42 -2.28
C SER A 99 16.42 -2.49 -3.81
N ARG A 100 17.39 -1.85 -4.51
CA ARG A 100 17.58 -2.02 -5.95
C ARG A 100 18.06 -3.42 -6.31
N ARG A 101 19.05 -3.90 -5.56
CA ARG A 101 19.61 -5.24 -5.74
C ARG A 101 18.59 -6.32 -5.38
N GLU A 102 17.85 -6.17 -4.28
CA GLU A 102 16.78 -7.09 -3.91
C GLU A 102 15.67 -7.13 -4.98
N LEU A 103 15.35 -5.98 -5.59
CA LEU A 103 14.39 -5.89 -6.70
C LEU A 103 14.91 -6.59 -7.97
N GLU A 104 16.20 -6.43 -8.29
CA GLU A 104 16.85 -7.12 -9.41
C GLU A 104 16.86 -8.64 -9.20
N GLU A 105 17.17 -9.10 -7.99
CA GLU A 105 17.13 -10.52 -7.61
C GLU A 105 15.69 -11.09 -7.70
N GLU A 106 14.66 -10.34 -7.27
CA GLU A 106 13.24 -10.71 -7.46
C GLU A 106 12.89 -10.84 -8.96
N LEU A 107 13.36 -9.93 -9.80
CA LEU A 107 13.10 -9.94 -11.25
C LEU A 107 13.84 -11.06 -11.98
N GLU A 108 15.05 -11.39 -11.57
CA GLU A 108 15.81 -12.53 -12.12
C GLU A 108 15.17 -13.86 -11.75
N THR A 109 14.75 -14.01 -10.50
CA THR A 109 14.06 -15.23 -10.03
C THR A 109 12.75 -15.46 -10.79
N ALA A 110 12.01 -14.39 -11.13
CA ALA A 110 10.79 -14.47 -11.92
C ALA A 110 11.03 -14.88 -13.39
N LYS A 111 12.20 -14.55 -13.96
CA LYS A 111 12.56 -14.94 -15.34
C LYS A 111 13.10 -16.36 -15.44
N GLY A 112 13.69 -16.91 -14.38
CA GLY A 112 14.25 -18.27 -14.37
C GLY A 112 13.22 -19.40 -14.32
N ILE A 113 11.92 -19.09 -14.18
CA ILE A 113 10.82 -20.06 -14.12
C ILE A 113 9.97 -20.03 -15.41
N ALA A 114 10.38 -19.25 -16.42
CA ALA A 114 9.70 -19.16 -17.72
C ALA A 114 10.30 -20.10 -18.78
#